data_AF-A0A962NY16-F1
#
_entry.id   AF-A0A962NY16-F1
#
_cell.length_a   1.000
_cell.length_b   1.000
_cell.length_c   1.000
_cell.angle_alpha   90.00
_cell.angle_beta   90.00
_cell.angle_gamma   90.00
#
_symmetry.space_group_name_H-M   'P 1'
#
loop_
_entity.id
_entity.type
_entity.pdbx_description
1 polymer ?
#
loop_
_entity_poly.entity_id
_entity_poly.type
_entity_poly.pdbx_seq_one_letter_code
_entity_poly.pdbx_strand_id
1 'polypeptide(L)'
;MATVNGTSGNDELFGFSTADTINGFAGNDQIFGDAGNDTLLAGAGDDLVYGDEGNDTITGDDGNDTLVGGAGNDTLNGGAGNDVAVFIGNQSDFKLALNASGLVTVTDINIADGDEGTDVLDSIETLQFADRSWQIAKQGEFLVNTTIANHQGSPNITALADGGFVVTWMSYSQDAASTWGIYGQRYNSAGTATGS
;
A
#
# COMPACT_ATOMS: atom_id res chain seq x y z
N MET A 1 -23.37 -15.86 -3.88
CA MET A 1 -23.03 -14.93 -4.97
C MET A 1 -24.25 -14.14 -5.35
N ALA A 2 -24.61 -13.25 -4.44
CA ALA A 2 -25.42 -12.10 -4.76
C ALA A 2 -24.53 -11.03 -5.41
N THR A 3 -25.16 -10.07 -6.07
CA THR A 3 -24.49 -8.87 -6.57
C THR A 3 -25.22 -7.66 -6.02
N VAL A 4 -24.48 -6.77 -5.39
CA VAL A 4 -24.95 -5.50 -4.86
C VAL A 4 -24.28 -4.38 -5.64
N ASN A 5 -25.06 -3.41 -6.09
CA ASN A 5 -24.55 -2.29 -6.87
C ASN A 5 -25.03 -0.99 -6.23
N GLY A 6 -24.08 -0.09 -5.99
CA GLY A 6 -24.33 1.30 -5.70
C GLY A 6 -24.72 2.09 -6.94
N THR A 7 -24.50 3.39 -6.84
CA THR A 7 -24.86 4.43 -7.78
C THR A 7 -23.64 5.27 -8.09
N SER A 8 -23.80 6.49 -8.61
CA SER A 8 -22.67 7.39 -8.84
C SER A 8 -22.52 8.44 -7.72
N GLY A 9 -23.14 8.21 -6.57
CA GLY A 9 -23.02 9.05 -5.40
C GLY A 9 -22.73 8.18 -4.19
N ASN A 10 -22.48 8.81 -3.06
CA ASN A 10 -22.09 8.12 -1.83
C ASN A 10 -23.19 7.14 -1.37
N ASP A 11 -22.83 5.86 -1.32
CA ASP A 11 -23.70 4.77 -0.97
C ASP A 11 -23.24 4.07 0.33
N GLU A 12 -24.17 3.35 0.94
CA GLU A 12 -23.91 2.44 2.05
C GLU A 12 -24.40 1.05 1.60
N LEU A 13 -23.47 0.13 1.36
CA LEU A 13 -23.70 -1.15 0.73
C LEU A 13 -23.36 -2.29 1.70
N PHE A 14 -24.23 -3.29 1.75
CA PHE A 14 -24.08 -4.45 2.63
C PHE A 14 -24.17 -5.74 1.81
N GLY A 15 -23.25 -6.65 2.07
CA GLY A 15 -23.26 -8.01 1.61
C GLY A 15 -24.23 -8.88 2.41
N PHE A 16 -23.98 -10.18 2.37
CA PHE A 16 -24.70 -11.20 3.10
C PHE A 16 -23.71 -12.23 3.64
N SER A 17 -24.22 -13.26 4.32
CA SER A 17 -23.40 -14.36 4.83
C SER A 17 -22.90 -15.34 3.74
N THR A 18 -22.79 -14.91 2.49
CA THR A 18 -22.27 -15.75 1.39
C THR A 18 -21.33 -14.94 0.54
N ALA A 19 -20.39 -15.61 -0.14
CA ALA A 19 -19.54 -14.96 -1.16
C ALA A 19 -20.36 -14.09 -2.13
N ASP A 20 -20.10 -12.79 -2.17
CA ASP A 20 -20.84 -11.76 -2.88
C ASP A 20 -19.93 -10.92 -3.79
N THR A 21 -20.56 -10.13 -4.65
CA THR A 21 -19.88 -9.11 -5.45
C THR A 21 -20.54 -7.76 -5.20
N ILE A 22 -19.81 -6.81 -4.66
CA ILE A 22 -20.31 -5.47 -4.35
C ILE A 22 -19.55 -4.44 -5.17
N ASN A 23 -20.28 -3.58 -5.89
CA ASN A 23 -19.71 -2.48 -6.67
C ASN A 23 -20.25 -1.15 -6.17
N GLY A 24 -19.40 -0.28 -5.61
CA GLY A 24 -19.74 1.10 -5.20
C GLY A 24 -19.94 2.04 -6.40
N PHE A 25 -19.03 1.93 -7.37
CA PHE A 25 -18.91 2.74 -8.59
C PHE A 25 -18.28 4.10 -8.38
N ALA A 26 -19.04 5.14 -8.04
CA ALA A 26 -18.47 6.47 -7.87
C ALA A 26 -19.17 7.18 -6.72
N GLY A 27 -18.47 8.09 -6.07
CA GLY A 27 -18.90 8.62 -4.77
C GLY A 27 -18.01 8.06 -3.68
N ASN A 28 -18.12 8.62 -2.48
CA ASN A 28 -17.41 8.13 -1.31
C ASN A 28 -18.32 7.14 -0.59
N ASP A 29 -18.06 5.86 -0.80
CA ASP A 29 -18.91 4.76 -0.42
C ASP A 29 -18.48 4.11 0.90
N GLN A 30 -19.44 3.48 1.57
CA GLN A 30 -19.20 2.56 2.69
C GLN A 30 -19.67 1.17 2.27
N ILE A 31 -18.76 0.21 2.27
CA ILE A 31 -19.02 -1.16 1.81
C ILE A 31 -18.69 -2.14 2.93
N PHE A 32 -19.62 -3.05 3.21
CA PHE A 32 -19.49 -4.12 4.20
C PHE A 32 -19.73 -5.48 3.53
N GLY A 33 -18.76 -6.39 3.60
CA GLY A 33 -18.84 -7.75 3.02
C GLY A 33 -19.70 -8.71 3.84
N ASP A 34 -19.75 -8.52 5.16
CA ASP A 34 -20.30 -9.47 6.14
C ASP A 34 -19.51 -10.78 6.25
N ALA A 35 -20.02 -11.91 5.75
CA ALA A 35 -19.33 -13.18 5.89
C ALA A 35 -19.32 -13.90 4.56
N GLY A 36 -18.19 -14.36 4.10
CA GLY A 36 -18.09 -14.84 2.74
C GLY A 36 -16.68 -14.78 2.23
N ASN A 37 -16.51 -15.12 0.96
CA ASN A 37 -15.27 -14.76 0.28
C ASN A 37 -15.72 -13.79 -0.80
N ASP A 38 -15.67 -12.52 -0.48
CA ASP A 38 -16.34 -11.46 -1.20
C ASP A 38 -15.41 -10.79 -2.20
N THR A 39 -16.01 -10.19 -3.20
CA THR A 39 -15.32 -9.34 -4.17
C THR A 39 -15.92 -7.94 -4.08
N LEU A 40 -15.15 -7.04 -3.48
CA LEU A 40 -15.58 -5.68 -3.13
C LEU A 40 -14.83 -4.68 -4.00
N LEU A 41 -15.54 -3.93 -4.84
CA LEU A 41 -15.01 -2.87 -5.69
C LEU A 41 -15.60 -1.54 -5.22
N ALA A 42 -14.77 -0.68 -4.67
CA ALA A 42 -15.18 0.61 -4.13
C ALA A 42 -15.48 1.59 -5.28
N GLY A 43 -14.47 1.87 -6.11
CA GLY A 43 -14.62 2.58 -7.37
C GLY A 43 -13.94 3.95 -7.32
N ALA A 44 -14.63 5.01 -7.71
CA ALA A 44 -14.05 6.35 -7.72
C ALA A 44 -14.56 7.20 -6.55
N GLY A 45 -13.69 7.62 -5.66
CA GLY A 45 -14.04 8.40 -4.47
C GLY A 45 -13.13 8.00 -3.31
N ASP A 46 -13.20 8.73 -2.20
CA ASP A 46 -12.48 8.30 -0.99
C ASP A 46 -13.39 7.32 -0.21
N ASP A 47 -13.12 6.03 -0.33
CA ASP A 47 -14.02 4.96 0.12
C ASP A 47 -13.61 4.32 1.45
N LEU A 48 -14.57 3.70 2.12
CA LEU A 48 -14.35 2.88 3.32
C LEU A 48 -14.92 1.47 3.09
N VAL A 49 -14.05 0.47 3.09
CA VAL A 49 -14.43 -0.92 2.77
C VAL A 49 -14.03 -1.87 3.88
N TYR A 50 -14.98 -2.70 4.32
CA TYR A 50 -14.81 -3.79 5.27
C TYR A 50 -15.10 -5.13 4.58
N GLY A 51 -14.13 -6.04 4.53
CA GLY A 51 -14.32 -7.42 4.08
C GLY A 51 -15.06 -8.26 5.12
N ASP A 52 -14.76 -8.01 6.40
CA ASP A 52 -15.33 -8.68 7.57
C ASP A 52 -14.84 -10.14 7.71
N GLU A 53 -15.69 -11.16 7.64
CA GLU A 53 -15.28 -12.57 7.80
C GLU A 53 -15.05 -13.28 6.46
N GLY A 54 -13.86 -13.85 6.29
CA GLY A 54 -13.51 -14.81 5.24
C GLY A 54 -12.36 -14.32 4.37
N ASN A 55 -12.17 -14.90 3.18
CA ASN A 55 -11.04 -14.55 2.33
C ASN A 55 -11.52 -13.63 1.20
N ASP A 56 -11.33 -12.34 1.38
CA ASP A 56 -11.91 -11.31 0.54
C ASP A 56 -10.93 -10.75 -0.48
N THR A 57 -11.48 -10.22 -1.56
CA THR A 57 -10.74 -9.42 -2.55
C THR A 57 -11.33 -8.03 -2.57
N ILE A 58 -10.55 -7.04 -2.12
CA ILE A 58 -10.96 -5.66 -1.97
C ILE A 58 -10.13 -4.77 -2.90
N THR A 59 -10.80 -3.95 -3.70
CA THR A 59 -10.16 -2.97 -4.60
C THR A 59 -10.75 -1.58 -4.35
N GLY A 60 -9.88 -0.63 -4.00
CA GLY A 60 -10.21 0.79 -3.79
C GLY A 60 -10.47 1.53 -5.10
N ASP A 61 -9.66 1.27 -6.13
CA ASP A 61 -9.68 1.94 -7.44
C ASP A 61 -9.14 3.40 -7.36
N ASP A 62 -9.93 4.44 -7.64
CA ASP A 62 -9.45 5.83 -7.71
C ASP A 62 -9.86 6.60 -6.44
N GLY A 63 -8.92 7.08 -5.62
CA GLY A 63 -9.25 7.81 -4.40
C GLY A 63 -8.26 7.55 -3.28
N ASN A 64 -8.48 8.16 -2.10
CA ASN A 64 -7.72 7.80 -0.91
C ASN A 64 -8.58 6.89 -0.03
N ASP A 65 -8.37 5.59 -0.17
CA ASP A 65 -9.27 4.59 0.37
C ASP A 65 -8.80 4.07 1.73
N THR A 66 -9.76 3.67 2.55
CA THR A 66 -9.52 2.94 3.79
C THR A 66 -10.07 1.54 3.67
N LEU A 67 -9.18 0.54 3.64
CA LEU A 67 -9.52 -0.85 3.42
C LEU A 67 -9.25 -1.66 4.70
N VAL A 68 -10.25 -2.43 5.12
CA VAL A 68 -10.18 -3.36 6.25
C VAL A 68 -10.51 -4.74 5.71
N GLY A 69 -9.52 -5.64 5.66
CA GLY A 69 -9.75 -7.03 5.23
C GLY A 69 -10.65 -7.73 6.22
N GLY A 70 -10.17 -7.87 7.46
CA GLY A 70 -10.91 -8.49 8.55
C GLY A 70 -10.29 -9.82 8.90
N ALA A 71 -11.12 -10.84 9.12
CA ALA A 71 -10.66 -12.16 9.52
C ALA A 71 -10.52 -13.07 8.30
N GLY A 72 -9.31 -13.51 7.96
CA GLY A 72 -9.10 -14.49 6.91
C GLY A 72 -7.79 -14.27 6.17
N ASN A 73 -7.73 -14.54 4.87
CA ASN A 73 -6.54 -14.21 4.08
C ASN A 73 -7.01 -13.36 2.92
N ASP A 74 -6.85 -12.06 3.07
CA ASP A 74 -7.43 -11.09 2.17
C ASP A 74 -6.43 -10.61 1.13
N THR A 75 -6.96 -10.10 0.03
CA THR A 75 -6.20 -9.35 -0.96
C THR A 75 -6.73 -7.93 -1.00
N LEU A 76 -5.91 -6.97 -0.58
CA LEU A 76 -6.26 -5.55 -0.58
C LEU A 76 -5.45 -4.82 -1.64
N ASN A 77 -6.15 -4.15 -2.56
CA ASN A 77 -5.56 -3.29 -3.56
C ASN A 77 -6.07 -1.86 -3.37
N GLY A 78 -5.19 -0.94 -2.97
CA GLY A 78 -5.55 0.48 -2.80
C GLY A 78 -5.89 1.15 -4.13
N GLY A 79 -5.10 0.87 -5.16
CA GLY A 79 -5.27 1.50 -6.46
C GLY A 79 -4.53 2.83 -6.55
N ALA A 80 -5.22 3.89 -6.95
CA ALA A 80 -4.67 5.21 -7.22
C ALA A 80 -5.05 6.22 -6.15
N GLY A 81 -4.13 6.48 -5.23
CA GLY A 81 -4.21 7.62 -4.32
C GLY A 81 -3.25 7.44 -3.17
N ASN A 82 -3.69 7.73 -1.95
CA ASN A 82 -2.94 7.42 -0.74
C ASN A 82 -3.81 6.55 0.15
N ASP A 83 -3.56 5.25 0.10
CA ASP A 83 -4.48 4.27 0.64
C ASP A 83 -4.01 3.75 2.00
N VAL A 84 -4.98 3.38 2.82
CA VAL A 84 -4.77 2.91 4.19
C VAL A 84 -5.36 1.51 4.35
N ALA A 85 -4.51 0.52 4.59
CA ALA A 85 -4.96 -0.77 5.10
C ALA A 85 -5.00 -0.73 6.63
N VAL A 86 -6.14 -1.06 7.24
CA VAL A 86 -6.34 -1.04 8.69
C VAL A 86 -6.36 -2.45 9.25
N PHE A 87 -5.60 -2.66 10.31
CA PHE A 87 -5.50 -3.92 11.05
C PHE A 87 -5.96 -3.71 12.49
N ILE A 88 -6.77 -4.63 13.00
CA ILE A 88 -7.28 -4.59 14.37
C ILE A 88 -6.24 -5.26 15.27
N GLY A 89 -5.58 -4.49 16.13
CA GLY A 89 -4.52 -5.01 17.02
C GLY A 89 -3.29 -4.12 17.02
N ASN A 90 -2.34 -4.40 17.92
CA ASN A 90 -1.10 -3.62 17.95
C ASN A 90 -0.13 -4.17 16.91
N GLN A 91 0.78 -3.34 16.40
CA GLN A 91 1.73 -3.79 15.39
C GLN A 91 2.58 -5.01 15.83
N SER A 92 2.83 -5.18 17.14
CA SER A 92 3.60 -6.31 17.67
C SER A 92 2.97 -7.67 17.37
N ASP A 93 1.68 -7.67 17.10
CA ASP A 93 0.88 -8.85 16.82
C ASP A 93 1.01 -9.24 15.33
N PHE A 94 1.59 -8.37 14.49
CA PHE A 94 1.72 -8.60 13.06
C PHE A 94 3.17 -8.74 12.61
N LYS A 95 3.37 -9.66 11.67
CA LYS A 95 4.62 -9.85 10.93
C LYS A 95 4.45 -9.40 9.49
N LEU A 96 5.31 -8.48 9.07
CA LEU A 96 5.35 -7.99 7.70
C LEU A 96 6.45 -8.69 6.91
N ALA A 97 6.16 -9.07 5.67
CA ALA A 97 7.13 -9.65 4.74
C ALA A 97 6.86 -9.19 3.30
N LEU A 98 7.84 -9.41 2.43
CA LEU A 98 7.67 -9.26 0.99
C LEU A 98 7.58 -10.65 0.37
N ASN A 99 6.54 -10.86 -0.44
CA ASN A 99 6.41 -12.12 -1.17
C ASN A 99 7.30 -12.12 -2.44
N ALA A 100 7.39 -13.28 -3.10
CA ALA A 100 8.23 -13.45 -4.29
C ALA A 100 7.82 -12.56 -5.48
N SER A 101 6.60 -12.02 -5.46
CA SER A 101 6.05 -11.10 -6.45
C SER A 101 6.28 -9.63 -6.11
N GLY A 102 6.90 -9.33 -4.96
CA GLY A 102 7.19 -7.98 -4.49
C GLY A 102 6.06 -7.32 -3.70
N LEU A 103 4.94 -8.00 -3.48
CA LEU A 103 3.83 -7.47 -2.68
C LEU A 103 4.13 -7.59 -1.19
N VAL A 104 3.56 -6.69 -0.39
CA VAL A 104 3.62 -6.77 1.08
C VAL A 104 2.65 -7.84 1.53
N THR A 105 3.07 -8.68 2.48
CA THR A 105 2.19 -9.56 3.22
C THR A 105 2.20 -9.18 4.69
N VAL A 106 1.03 -9.05 5.29
CA VAL A 106 0.85 -8.79 6.72
C VAL A 106 0.22 -10.05 7.32
N THR A 107 0.93 -10.70 8.23
CA THR A 107 0.45 -11.92 8.90
C THR A 107 0.23 -11.62 10.36
N ASP A 108 -0.98 -11.81 10.86
CA ASP A 108 -1.19 -11.90 12.30
C ASP A 108 -0.46 -13.14 12.86
N ILE A 109 0.34 -12.93 13.90
CA ILE A 109 1.09 -13.99 14.59
C ILE A 109 0.48 -14.31 15.96
N ASN A 110 -0.57 -13.59 16.37
CA ASN A 110 -1.26 -13.78 17.63
C ASN A 110 -2.54 -14.60 17.46
N ILE A 111 -2.40 -15.92 17.46
CA ILE A 111 -3.53 -16.86 17.34
C ILE A 111 -4.55 -16.85 18.51
N ALA A 112 -4.45 -15.92 19.47
CA ALA A 112 -5.19 -15.96 20.74
C ALA A 112 -6.40 -15.01 20.82
N ASP A 113 -6.46 -13.95 20.00
CA ASP A 113 -7.51 -12.91 20.01
C ASP A 113 -8.43 -12.90 18.79
N GLY A 114 -8.14 -13.75 17.80
CA GLY A 114 -8.84 -13.79 16.52
C GLY A 114 -7.76 -13.76 15.45
N ASP A 115 -7.80 -14.69 14.49
CA ASP A 115 -6.75 -14.76 13.47
C ASP A 115 -7.21 -13.89 12.30
N GLU A 116 -6.68 -12.66 12.18
CA GLU A 116 -6.79 -11.88 10.94
C GLU A 116 -6.03 -12.54 9.78
N GLY A 117 -5.29 -13.62 10.04
CA GLY A 117 -4.66 -14.46 9.04
C GLY A 117 -3.52 -13.77 8.31
N THR A 118 -3.44 -13.95 6.99
CA THR A 118 -2.35 -13.42 6.18
C THR A 118 -2.88 -12.70 4.96
N ASP A 119 -2.72 -11.39 4.98
CA ASP A 119 -3.20 -10.50 3.95
C ASP A 119 -2.11 -10.15 2.96
N VAL A 120 -2.49 -9.99 1.70
CA VAL A 120 -1.63 -9.55 0.61
C VAL A 120 -2.05 -8.14 0.21
N LEU A 121 -1.10 -7.22 0.25
CA LEU A 121 -1.33 -5.81 -0.04
C LEU A 121 -0.64 -5.39 -1.34
N ASP A 122 -1.41 -4.77 -2.21
CA ASP A 122 -0.96 -4.12 -3.44
C ASP A 122 -1.35 -2.65 -3.43
N SER A 123 -0.45 -1.78 -3.88
CA SER A 123 -0.69 -0.32 -3.98
C SER A 123 -1.28 0.31 -2.70
N ILE A 124 -0.76 -0.07 -1.52
CA ILE A 124 -1.12 0.54 -0.22
C ILE A 124 0.06 1.38 0.30
N GLU A 125 -0.20 2.65 0.65
CA GLU A 125 0.80 3.58 1.20
C GLU A 125 0.92 3.50 2.72
N THR A 126 -0.16 3.19 3.43
CA THR A 126 -0.21 3.24 4.89
C THR A 126 -0.80 1.99 5.50
N LEU A 127 -0.13 1.44 6.51
CA LEU A 127 -0.72 0.46 7.42
C LEU A 127 -1.11 1.15 8.72
N GLN A 128 -2.35 0.98 9.14
CA GLN A 128 -2.87 1.50 10.40
C GLN A 128 -3.09 0.34 11.38
N PHE A 129 -2.35 0.34 12.48
CA PHE A 129 -2.54 -0.55 13.63
C PHE A 129 -3.16 0.24 14.79
N ALA A 130 -3.66 -0.44 15.83
CA ALA A 130 -4.27 0.21 16.99
C ALA A 130 -3.31 1.17 17.73
N ASP A 131 -2.02 0.85 17.76
CA ASP A 131 -0.99 1.63 18.47
C ASP A 131 -0.22 2.64 17.59
N ARG A 132 -0.19 2.43 16.26
CA ARG A 132 0.59 3.28 15.34
C ARG A 132 0.22 3.10 13.87
N SER A 133 0.58 4.11 13.08
CA SER A 133 0.60 4.03 11.62
C SER A 133 2.02 3.77 11.12
N TRP A 134 2.15 2.95 10.10
CA TRP A 134 3.39 2.70 9.40
C TRP A 134 3.22 3.08 7.93
N GLN A 135 4.03 4.03 7.47
CA GLN A 135 4.09 4.36 6.05
C GLN A 135 4.87 3.25 5.35
N ILE A 136 4.21 2.54 4.43
CA ILE A 136 4.91 1.78 3.42
C ILE A 136 5.56 2.83 2.54
N ALA A 137 6.87 3.04 2.71
CA ALA A 137 7.62 3.78 1.71
C ALA A 137 7.34 3.07 0.38
N LYS A 138 6.62 3.75 -0.53
CA LYS A 138 6.23 3.27 -1.87
C LYS A 138 7.30 2.30 -2.33
N GLN A 139 7.01 1.00 -2.33
CA GLN A 139 8.09 0.02 -2.34
C GLN A 139 9.00 0.25 -3.56
N GLY A 140 10.25 0.64 -3.30
CA GLY A 140 11.24 1.00 -4.31
C GLY A 140 11.55 2.50 -4.45
N GLU A 141 10.77 3.40 -3.86
CA GLU A 141 11.06 4.83 -3.81
C GLU A 141 11.69 5.18 -2.45
N PHE A 142 12.96 5.55 -2.49
CA PHE A 142 13.67 6.10 -1.36
C PHE A 142 14.44 7.33 -1.85
N LEU A 143 14.67 8.29 -0.95
CA LEU A 143 15.38 9.51 -1.30
C LEU A 143 16.84 9.17 -1.67
N VAL A 144 17.19 9.42 -2.94
CA VAL A 144 18.53 9.12 -3.46
C VAL A 144 19.52 10.26 -3.23
N ASN A 145 19.03 11.51 -3.22
CA ASN A 145 19.85 12.71 -3.10
C ASN A 145 20.07 13.10 -1.64
N THR A 146 21.33 13.36 -1.28
CA THR A 146 21.70 13.83 0.07
C THR A 146 21.40 15.31 0.30
N THR A 147 21.15 16.07 -0.78
CA THR A 147 20.76 17.50 -0.74
C THR A 147 19.45 17.70 -1.49
N ILE A 148 18.47 18.29 -0.82
CA ILE A 148 17.13 18.59 -1.36
C ILE A 148 16.92 20.07 -1.68
N ALA A 149 17.92 20.93 -1.42
CA ALA A 149 17.83 22.36 -1.70
C ALA A 149 18.07 22.66 -3.19
N ASN A 150 17.28 23.61 -3.74
CA ASN A 150 17.26 23.98 -5.16
C ASN A 150 16.82 22.83 -6.09
N HIS A 151 17.08 22.97 -7.39
CA HIS A 151 16.67 21.99 -8.40
C HIS A 151 17.62 20.78 -8.40
N GLN A 152 17.03 19.60 -8.28
CA GLN A 152 17.65 18.33 -8.65
C GLN A 152 16.95 17.79 -9.89
N GLY A 153 17.67 17.02 -10.72
CA GLY A 153 17.09 16.50 -11.94
C GLY A 153 17.96 15.51 -12.68
N SER A 154 17.42 14.98 -13.78
CA SER A 154 18.09 14.04 -14.66
C SER A 154 18.70 12.83 -13.94
N PRO A 155 17.93 12.09 -13.12
CA PRO A 155 18.45 10.90 -12.47
C PRO A 155 18.77 9.82 -13.52
N ASN A 156 19.82 9.06 -13.29
CA ASN A 156 20.17 7.89 -14.06
C ASN A 156 20.61 6.75 -13.13
N ILE A 157 20.07 5.56 -13.38
CA ILE A 157 20.37 4.35 -12.61
C ILE A 157 21.16 3.37 -13.46
N THR A 158 22.22 2.80 -12.88
CA THR A 158 23.02 1.74 -13.49
C THR A 158 23.09 0.55 -12.54
N ALA A 159 22.61 -0.61 -12.99
CA ALA A 159 22.72 -1.86 -12.25
C ALA A 159 24.16 -2.39 -12.26
N LEU A 160 24.57 -3.01 -11.15
CA LEU A 160 25.90 -3.60 -10.98
C LEU A 160 25.81 -5.13 -10.96
N ALA A 161 26.90 -5.81 -11.32
CA ALA A 161 26.96 -7.27 -11.40
C ALA A 161 26.82 -7.98 -10.03
N ASP A 162 26.99 -7.27 -8.93
CA ASP A 162 26.82 -7.77 -7.55
C ASP A 162 25.37 -7.66 -7.04
N GLY A 163 24.43 -7.25 -7.92
CA GLY A 163 23.03 -7.03 -7.58
C GLY A 163 22.75 -5.66 -6.96
N GLY A 164 23.76 -4.82 -6.73
CA GLY A 164 23.59 -3.42 -6.35
C GLY A 164 23.32 -2.50 -7.55
N PHE A 165 23.24 -1.20 -7.29
CA PHE A 165 23.06 -0.19 -8.33
C PHE A 165 23.72 1.13 -7.94
N VAL A 166 23.99 1.98 -8.92
CA VAL A 166 24.43 3.37 -8.72
C VAL A 166 23.37 4.29 -9.27
N VAL A 167 22.96 5.28 -8.49
CA VAL A 167 22.12 6.38 -8.95
C VAL A 167 23.00 7.61 -9.10
N THR A 168 22.92 8.27 -10.25
CA THR A 168 23.50 9.60 -10.48
C THR A 168 22.41 10.61 -10.73
N TRP A 169 22.61 11.86 -10.32
CA TRP A 169 21.66 12.95 -10.55
C TRP A 169 22.39 14.28 -10.70
N MET A 170 21.72 15.27 -11.28
CA MET A 170 22.18 16.65 -11.31
C MET A 170 21.64 17.40 -10.08
N SER A 171 22.47 18.25 -9.48
CA SER A 171 22.05 19.16 -8.41
C SER A 171 22.54 20.58 -8.68
N TYR A 172 21.65 21.56 -8.50
CA TYR A 172 21.95 22.97 -8.72
C TYR A 172 22.37 23.66 -7.42
N SER A 173 23.52 24.33 -7.45
CA SER A 173 24.06 25.12 -6.35
C SER A 173 24.32 24.34 -5.06
N GLN A 174 24.66 23.06 -5.16
CA GLN A 174 24.97 22.24 -3.98
C GLN A 174 26.35 22.57 -3.37
N ASP A 175 27.41 22.64 -4.18
CA ASP A 175 28.77 22.97 -3.68
C ASP A 175 29.25 24.38 -4.06
N ALA A 176 28.70 24.97 -5.14
CA ALA A 176 29.05 26.30 -5.60
C ALA A 176 27.84 27.03 -6.19
N ALA A 177 27.68 28.30 -5.80
CA ALA A 177 26.54 29.11 -6.18
C ALA A 177 26.37 29.21 -7.70
N SER A 178 25.14 29.01 -8.16
CA SER A 178 24.73 29.13 -9.56
C SER A 178 25.36 28.13 -10.53
N THR A 179 25.85 26.99 -10.04
CA THR A 179 26.44 25.94 -10.88
C THR A 179 25.68 24.62 -10.79
N TRP A 180 25.75 23.81 -11.85
CA TRP A 180 25.27 22.42 -11.83
C TRP A 180 26.44 21.49 -11.52
N GLY A 181 26.21 20.53 -10.63
CA GLY A 181 27.12 19.40 -10.39
C GLY A 181 26.44 18.06 -10.70
N ILE A 182 27.25 17.03 -10.96
CA ILE A 182 26.81 15.63 -11.04
C ILE A 182 27.17 14.95 -9.73
N TYR A 183 26.18 14.30 -9.14
CA TYR A 183 26.29 13.59 -7.88
C TYR A 183 25.87 12.15 -8.08
N GLY A 184 26.30 11.27 -7.18
CA GLY A 184 25.88 9.88 -7.22
C GLY A 184 26.02 9.18 -5.89
N GLN A 185 25.23 8.13 -5.73
CA GLN A 185 25.26 7.24 -4.57
C GLN A 185 25.14 5.80 -5.07
N ARG A 186 26.01 4.93 -4.55
CA ARG A 186 25.91 3.49 -4.76
C ARG A 186 25.04 2.87 -3.68
N TYR A 187 24.26 1.88 -4.05
CA TYR A 187 23.42 1.07 -3.20
C TYR A 187 23.76 -0.41 -3.38
N ASN A 188 23.69 -1.17 -2.28
CA ASN A 188 23.75 -2.63 -2.36
C ASN A 188 22.43 -3.21 -2.91
N SER A 189 22.35 -4.54 -3.03
CA SER A 189 21.15 -5.23 -3.50
C SER A 189 19.92 -5.07 -2.60
N ALA A 190 20.10 -4.59 -1.37
CA ALA A 190 19.03 -4.27 -0.43
C ALA A 190 18.66 -2.77 -0.43
N GLY A 191 19.16 -1.98 -1.39
CA GLY A 191 18.89 -0.53 -1.45
C GLY A 191 19.56 0.29 -0.35
N THR A 192 20.55 -0.27 0.37
CA THR A 192 21.31 0.46 1.39
C THR A 192 22.47 1.21 0.75
N ALA A 193 22.63 2.50 1.06
CA ALA A 193 23.74 3.30 0.58
C ALA A 193 25.10 2.69 0.98
N THR A 194 26.03 2.60 0.03
CA THR A 194 27.37 2.05 0.21
C THR A 194 28.42 3.04 -0.30
N GLY A 195 29.36 3.40 0.58
CA GLY A 195 30.36 4.43 0.30
C GLY A 195 29.83 5.85 0.45
N SER A 196 30.74 6.75 0.82
CA SER A 196 30.56 8.20 1.02
C SER A 196 31.46 8.97 0.08
#